data_AF-A4Z1I2-F1
#
_entry.id   AF-A4Z1I2-F1
#
_cell.length_a   1.000
_cell.length_b   1.000
_cell.length_c   1.000
_cell.angle_alpha   90.00
_cell.angle_beta   90.00
_cell.angle_gamma   90.00
#
_symmetry.space_group_name_H-M   'P 1'
#
loop_
_entity.id
_entity.type
_entity.pdbx_description
1 polymer ?
#
loop_
_entity_poly.entity_id
_entity_poly.type
_entity_poly.pdbx_seq_one_letter_code
_entity_poly.pdbx_strand_id
1 'polypeptide(L)'
;MTEGTIREMTMGELSSYLAIAGLAHRQAAELKQAVADGAQHFPNGEQTFLASEIACCEAVIASVRAVFAQHFRVLEFSADGKAAARIPPALRDLMSEEEPTIVET
;
A
#
# COMPACT_ATOMS: atom_id res chain seq x y z
N MET A 1 -21.60 -22.69 6.27
CA MET A 1 -20.56 -21.65 6.39
C MET A 1 -20.16 -21.32 4.97
N THR A 2 -20.71 -20.24 4.41
CA THR A 2 -20.57 -19.90 2.99
C THR A 2 -19.22 -19.26 2.72
N GLU A 3 -18.56 -19.79 1.70
CA GLU A 3 -17.27 -19.42 1.14
C GLU A 3 -17.06 -17.90 1.09
N GLY A 4 -15.97 -17.45 1.71
CA GLY A 4 -15.47 -16.10 1.48
C GLY A 4 -14.94 -16.03 0.05
N THR A 5 -15.77 -15.58 -0.88
CA THR A 5 -15.34 -15.29 -2.25
C THR A 5 -14.22 -14.25 -2.17
N ILE A 6 -12.99 -14.66 -2.45
CA ILE A 6 -11.88 -13.73 -2.65
C ILE A 6 -12.27 -12.89 -3.86
N ARG A 7 -12.75 -11.66 -3.64
CA ARG A 7 -12.97 -10.74 -4.76
C ARG A 7 -11.61 -10.45 -5.37
N GLU A 8 -11.41 -10.79 -6.62
CA GLU A 8 -10.24 -10.31 -7.35
C GLU A 8 -10.37 -8.80 -7.55
N MET A 9 -9.30 -8.06 -7.24
CA MET A 9 -9.22 -6.64 -7.55
C MET A 9 -9.07 -6.47 -9.06
N THR A 10 -9.90 -5.61 -9.65
CA THR A 10 -9.73 -5.27 -11.06
C THR A 10 -8.43 -4.49 -11.28
N MET A 11 -7.90 -4.53 -12.51
CA MET A 11 -6.69 -3.77 -12.86
C MET A 11 -6.86 -2.26 -12.63
N GLY A 12 -8.09 -1.73 -12.81
CA GLY A 12 -8.41 -0.33 -12.55
C GLY A 12 -8.38 0.05 -11.07
N GLU A 13 -8.93 -0.80 -10.20
CA GLU A 13 -8.88 -0.61 -8.75
C GLU A 13 -7.44 -0.70 -8.24
N LEU A 14 -6.68 -1.69 -8.72
CA LEU A 14 -5.26 -1.87 -8.41
C LEU A 14 -4.46 -0.60 -8.75
N SER A 15 -4.61 -0.08 -9.96
CA SER A 15 -3.95 1.14 -10.40
C SER A 15 -4.30 2.34 -9.51
N SER A 16 -5.59 2.49 -9.16
CA SER A 16 -6.09 3.60 -8.34
C SER A 16 -5.51 3.56 -6.93
N TYR A 17 -5.53 2.40 -6.27
CA TYR A 17 -4.95 2.26 -4.94
C TYR A 17 -3.44 2.48 -4.92
N LEU A 18 -2.71 1.99 -5.93
CA LEU A 18 -1.28 2.24 -6.06
C LEU A 18 -0.97 3.72 -6.26
N ALA A 19 -1.76 4.43 -7.08
CA ALA A 19 -1.59 5.87 -7.28
C ALA A 19 -1.81 6.65 -5.98
N ILE A 20 -2.87 6.33 -5.22
CA ILE A 20 -3.17 6.93 -3.91
C ILE A 20 -2.05 6.67 -2.92
N ALA A 21 -1.61 5.42 -2.79
CA ALA A 21 -0.53 5.05 -1.88
C ALA A 21 0.79 5.76 -2.24
N GLY A 22 1.13 5.83 -3.51
CA GLY A 22 2.35 6.51 -3.98
C GLY A 22 2.29 8.01 -3.69
N LEU A 23 1.14 8.66 -3.89
CA LEU A 23 0.94 10.07 -3.56
C LEU A 23 1.10 10.31 -2.05
N ALA A 24 0.39 9.54 -1.22
CA ALA A 24 0.47 9.65 0.23
C ALA A 24 1.90 9.41 0.76
N HIS A 25 2.64 8.48 0.14
CA HIS A 25 4.02 8.21 0.52
C HIS A 25 4.97 9.37 0.22
N ARG A 26 4.87 9.97 -0.98
CA ARG A 26 5.66 11.16 -1.32
C ARG A 26 5.32 12.34 -0.42
N GLN A 27 4.04 12.60 -0.20
CA GLN A 27 3.59 13.69 0.67
C GLN A 27 4.08 13.50 2.11
N ALA A 28 4.00 12.28 2.66
CA ALA A 28 4.55 11.98 3.98
C ALA A 28 6.07 12.21 4.04
N ALA A 29 6.82 11.84 3.00
CA ALA A 29 8.26 12.05 2.94
C ALA A 29 8.62 13.54 2.90
N GLU A 30 7.94 14.33 2.05
CA GLU A 30 8.11 15.78 1.96
C GLU A 30 7.79 16.48 3.29
N LEU A 31 6.68 16.11 3.94
CA LEU A 31 6.29 16.69 5.23
C LEU A 31 7.27 16.31 6.34
N LYS A 32 7.73 15.06 6.39
CA LYS A 32 8.75 14.63 7.36
C LYS A 32 10.08 15.36 7.16
N GLN A 33 10.46 15.58 5.90
CA GLN A 33 11.65 16.36 5.56
C GLN A 33 11.50 17.81 6.02
N ALA A 34 10.35 18.44 5.74
CA ALA A 34 10.06 19.80 6.20
C ALA A 34 10.12 19.93 7.74
N VAL A 35 9.61 18.94 8.47
CA VAL A 35 9.71 18.89 9.94
C VAL A 35 11.16 18.74 10.40
N ALA A 36 11.94 17.86 9.75
CA ALA A 36 13.35 17.65 10.08
C ALA A 36 14.21 18.91 9.81
N ASP A 37 13.89 19.64 8.74
CA ASP A 37 14.62 20.84 8.31
C ASP A 37 14.27 22.09 9.13
N GLY A 38 13.29 22.05 10.05
CA GLY A 38 12.89 23.24 10.79
C GLY A 38 12.18 23.04 12.13
N ALA A 39 12.94 23.10 13.23
CA ALA A 39 12.40 23.45 14.56
C ALA A 39 12.23 24.98 14.76
N GLN A 40 12.91 25.81 13.95
CA GLN A 40 12.84 27.28 14.01
C GLN A 40 11.83 27.92 13.04
N HIS A 41 11.29 27.15 12.09
CA HIS A 41 10.45 27.68 11.00
C HIS A 41 8.94 27.53 11.22
N PHE A 42 8.51 26.56 12.04
CA PHE A 42 7.11 26.28 12.28
C PHE A 42 6.76 26.58 13.75
N PRO A 43 6.10 27.70 14.08
CA PRO A 43 5.56 27.92 15.42
C PRO A 43 4.64 26.76 15.82
N ASN A 44 4.54 26.45 17.13
CA ASN A 44 3.92 25.23 17.68
C ASN A 44 2.58 24.78 17.04
N GLY A 45 1.74 25.70 16.56
CA GLY A 45 0.49 25.38 15.85
C GLY A 45 0.70 24.69 14.50
N GLU A 46 1.74 25.06 13.76
CA GLU A 46 2.08 24.47 12.46
C GLU A 46 2.72 23.08 12.61
N GLN A 47 3.46 22.83 13.70
CA GLN A 47 3.98 21.49 14.00
C GLN A 47 2.87 20.46 14.25
N THR A 48 1.81 20.87 14.96
CA THR A 48 0.65 19.99 15.22
C THR A 48 -0.11 19.69 13.94
N PHE A 49 -0.24 20.68 13.06
CA PHE A 49 -0.83 20.51 11.73
C PHE A 49 0.00 19.54 10.87
N LEU A 50 1.31 19.75 10.75
CA LEU A 50 2.21 18.87 10.00
C LEU A 50 2.19 17.43 10.52
N ALA A 51 2.19 17.25 11.85
CA ALA A 51 2.09 15.92 12.45
C ALA A 51 0.76 15.23 12.09
N SER A 52 -0.34 15.98 12.04
CA SER A 52 -1.66 15.46 11.64
C SER A 52 -1.69 15.07 10.16
N GLU A 53 -1.09 15.87 9.28
CA GLU A 53 -0.99 15.59 7.84
C GLU A 53 -0.11 14.35 7.57
N ILE A 54 1.01 14.20 8.29
CA ILE A 54 1.85 13.00 8.22
C ILE A 54 1.06 11.78 8.68
N ALA A 55 0.36 11.87 9.82
CA ALA A 55 -0.45 10.78 10.34
C ALA A 55 -1.58 10.38 9.37
N CYS A 56 -2.21 11.35 8.70
CA CYS A 56 -3.21 11.11 7.68
C CYS A 56 -2.64 10.31 6.50
N CYS A 57 -1.48 10.74 5.98
CA CYS A 57 -0.80 10.03 4.89
C CYS A 57 -0.43 8.58 5.29
N GLU A 58 0.07 8.39 6.51
CA GLU A 58 0.39 7.06 7.04
C GLU A 58 -0.84 6.18 7.22
N ALA A 59 -1.96 6.75 7.67
CA ALA A 59 -3.23 6.05 7.79
C ALA A 59 -3.77 5.59 6.43
N VAL A 60 -3.65 6.42 5.39
CA VAL A 60 -3.99 6.05 4.01
C VAL A 60 -3.13 4.88 3.55
N ILE A 61 -1.80 4.94 3.73
CA ILE A 61 -0.89 3.86 3.37
C ILE A 61 -1.23 2.57 4.13
N ALA A 62 -1.51 2.66 5.44
CA ALA A 62 -1.89 1.51 6.25
C ALA A 62 -3.21 0.89 5.77
N SER A 63 -4.18 1.71 5.40
CA SER A 63 -5.46 1.27 4.84
C SER A 63 -5.27 0.55 3.51
N VAL A 64 -4.45 1.10 2.61
CA VAL A 64 -4.13 0.43 1.33
C VAL A 64 -3.37 -0.88 1.58
N ARG A 65 -2.42 -0.92 2.52
CA ARG A 65 -1.75 -2.17 2.91
C ARG A 65 -2.74 -3.25 3.37
N ALA A 66 -3.74 -2.87 4.17
CA ALA A 66 -4.76 -3.79 4.64
C ALA A 66 -5.60 -4.35 3.48
N VAL A 67 -5.99 -3.51 2.52
CA VAL A 67 -6.68 -3.95 1.29
C VAL A 67 -5.80 -4.94 0.52
N PHE A 68 -4.53 -4.63 0.28
CA PHE A 68 -3.65 -5.50 -0.50
C PHE A 68 -3.38 -6.83 0.19
N ALA A 69 -3.27 -6.84 1.52
CA ALA A 69 -3.12 -8.07 2.30
C ALA A 69 -4.34 -9.01 2.15
N GLN A 70 -5.56 -8.48 2.04
CA GLN A 70 -6.77 -9.27 1.75
C GLN A 70 -6.72 -9.93 0.35
N HIS A 71 -5.93 -9.36 -0.56
CA HIS A 71 -5.69 -9.89 -1.90
C HIS A 71 -4.31 -10.56 -2.04
N PHE A 72 -3.70 -11.01 -0.93
CA PHE A 72 -2.42 -11.72 -0.90
C PHE A 72 -1.25 -10.96 -1.55
N ARG A 73 -1.30 -9.63 -1.49
CA ARG A 73 -0.28 -8.74 -2.04
C ARG A 73 0.38 -7.92 -0.95
N VAL A 74 1.65 -7.62 -1.15
CA VAL A 74 2.44 -6.71 -0.33
C VAL A 74 2.63 -5.42 -1.11
N LEU A 75 2.28 -4.30 -0.45
CA LEU A 75 2.53 -2.95 -0.95
C LEU A 75 3.97 -2.54 -0.65
N GLU A 76 4.68 -2.10 -1.67
CA GLU A 76 6.06 -1.63 -1.61
C GLU A 76 6.19 -0.22 -2.18
N PHE A 77 7.22 0.49 -1.74
CA PHE A 77 7.54 1.83 -2.22
C PHE A 77 8.98 1.87 -2.72
N SER A 78 9.18 2.48 -3.89
CA SER A 78 10.51 2.77 -4.42
C SER A 78 11.08 4.07 -3.82
N ALA A 79 12.38 4.31 -4.06
CA ALA A 79 13.04 5.54 -3.62
C ALA A 79 12.45 6.83 -4.26
N ASP A 80 11.88 6.73 -5.47
CA ASP A 80 11.16 7.84 -6.13
C ASP A 80 9.68 7.93 -5.70
N GLY A 81 9.28 7.16 -4.69
CA GLY A 81 7.97 7.19 -4.07
C GLY A 81 6.83 6.67 -4.96
N LYS A 82 7.14 5.74 -5.87
CA LYS A 82 6.11 4.96 -6.58
C LYS A 82 5.70 3.78 -5.72
N ALA A 83 4.40 3.49 -5.71
CA ALA A 83 3.88 2.30 -5.08
C ALA A 83 3.86 1.13 -6.08
N ALA A 84 4.24 -0.05 -5.62
CA ALA A 84 4.11 -1.29 -6.35
C ALA A 84 3.44 -2.34 -5.45
N ALA A 85 2.83 -3.34 -6.07
CA ALA A 85 2.30 -4.47 -5.35
C ALA A 85 2.87 -5.76 -5.87
N ARG A 86 3.35 -6.59 -4.95
CA ARG A 86 3.93 -7.90 -5.25
C ARG A 86 3.17 -9.00 -4.53
N ILE A 87 3.08 -10.16 -5.17
CA ILE A 87 2.70 -11.40 -4.49
C ILE A 87 3.97 -11.93 -3.81
N PRO A 88 3.96 -12.22 -2.50
CA PRO A 88 5.08 -12.84 -1.80
C PRO A 88 5.52 -14.14 -2.50
N PRO A 89 6.84 -14.44 -2.60
CA PRO A 89 7.32 -15.68 -3.22
C PRO A 89 6.66 -16.94 -2.64
N ALA A 90 6.54 -17.01 -1.31
CA ALA A 90 5.90 -18.14 -0.61
C ALA A 90 4.42 -18.35 -0.98
N LEU A 91 3.72 -17.31 -1.43
CA LEU A 91 2.33 -17.43 -1.90
C LEU A 91 2.27 -17.65 -3.41
N ARG A 92 3.29 -17.24 -4.16
CA ARG A 92 3.37 -17.46 -5.61
C ARG A 92 3.41 -18.96 -5.92
N ASP A 93 4.19 -19.73 -5.16
CA ASP A 93 4.32 -21.17 -5.36
C ASP A 93 3.00 -21.90 -5.08
N LEU A 94 2.28 -21.51 -4.01
CA LEU A 94 0.96 -22.03 -3.66
C LEU A 94 -0.13 -21.68 -4.68
N MET A 95 0.05 -20.60 -5.45
CA MET A 95 -0.87 -20.20 -6.53
C MET A 95 -0.53 -20.84 -7.88
N SER A 96 0.64 -21.48 -8.01
CA SER A 96 1.08 -22.18 -9.23
C SER A 96 0.76 -23.68 -9.23
N GLU A 97 0.36 -24.25 -8.09
CA GLU A 97 -0.10 -25.64 -7.98
C GLU A 97 -1.59 -25.78 -8.32
N GLU A 98 -1.98 -25.42 -9.56
CA GLU A 98 -3.14 -26.05 -10.21
C GLU A 98 -2.61 -27.18 -11.10
N GLU A 99 -2.60 -28.42 -10.59
CA GLU A 99 -2.28 -29.60 -11.38
C GLU A 99 -3.26 -29.74 -12.56
N PRO A 100 -2.79 -30.06 -13.78
CA PRO A 100 -3.70 -30.46 -14.84
C PRO A 100 -4.33 -31.80 -14.45
N THR A 101 -5.64 -31.79 -14.20
CA THR A 101 -6.41 -33.03 -14.09
C THR A 101 -6.38 -33.73 -15.45
N ILE A 102 -5.44 -34.67 -15.63
CA ILE A 102 -5.52 -35.62 -16.73
C ILE A 102 -6.55 -36.66 -16.31
N VAL A 103 -7.78 -36.51 -16.81
CA VAL A 103 -8.77 -37.58 -16.78
C VAL A 103 -8.44 -38.50 -17.96
N GLU A 104 -7.79 -39.63 -17.70
CA GLU A 104 -7.71 -40.71 -18.69
C GLU A 104 -9.09 -41.41 -18.77
N THR A 105 -9.56 -41.64 -20.00
CA THR A 105 -10.75 -42.46 -20.33
C THR A 105 -10.31 -43.74 -21.01
#